data_AF-A0A197SVY4-F1
#
_entry.id   AF-A0A197SVY4-F1
#
_cell.length_a   1.000
_cell.length_b   1.000
_cell.length_c   1.000
_cell.angle_alpha   90.00
_cell.angle_beta   90.00
_cell.angle_gamma   90.00
#
_symmetry.space_group_name_H-M   'P 1'
#
loop_
_entity.id
_entity.type
_entity.pdbx_description
1 polymer ?
#
loop_
_entity_poly.entity_id
_entity_poly.type
_entity_poly.pdbx_seq_one_letter_code
_entity_poly.pdbx_strand_id
1 'polypeptide(L)'
;MDQPLSNRRRVAAAALAATAVLTVTAPSAFADSTPSKAPRTTAEAPTTDGAKGVCKRAPKVAARLERSLGRLNGGVHTVGSVARLQERVDNAKKEGHTAVETYLNDKLTYRRGLVTTLQQRQKDLKDVATWCEANRNGTK
;
A
#
# COMPACT_ATOMS: atom_id res chain seq x y z
N MET A 1 -39.78 -12.81 17.40
CA MET A 1 -38.65 -13.71 17.75
C MET A 1 -37.42 -13.24 16.96
N ASP A 2 -37.14 -11.94 16.94
CA ASP A 2 -36.38 -11.15 17.94
C ASP A 2 -34.87 -11.34 17.80
N GLN A 3 -34.26 -10.42 17.04
CA GLN A 3 -32.83 -10.10 17.12
C GLN A 3 -32.63 -9.02 18.19
N PRO A 4 -31.73 -9.18 19.19
CA PRO A 4 -31.45 -8.11 20.13
C PRO A 4 -30.42 -7.13 19.57
N LEU A 5 -30.84 -5.87 19.59
CA LEU A 5 -30.15 -4.64 19.28
C LEU A 5 -29.03 -4.31 20.30
N SER A 6 -27.95 -3.72 19.78
CA SER A 6 -27.34 -2.47 20.27
C SER A 6 -27.00 -2.36 21.76
N ASN A 7 -25.72 -2.50 22.11
CA ASN A 7 -25.19 -2.04 23.40
C ASN A 7 -24.50 -0.68 23.24
N ARG A 8 -25.29 0.38 23.08
CA ARG A 8 -24.85 1.77 23.30
C ARG A 8 -24.81 2.03 24.80
N ARG A 9 -23.64 1.93 25.42
CA ARG A 9 -23.46 2.38 26.81
C ARG A 9 -23.47 3.90 26.86
N ARG A 10 -24.60 4.44 27.32
CA ARG A 10 -24.76 5.79 27.85
C ARG A 10 -24.27 5.78 29.31
N VAL A 11 -23.36 6.69 29.66
CA VAL A 11 -23.04 7.06 31.05
C VAL A 11 -22.87 8.58 31.01
N ALA A 12 -23.96 9.31 31.23
CA ALA A 12 -24.37 9.91 32.51
C ALA A 12 -23.75 11.30 32.69
N ALA A 13 -24.61 12.31 32.54
CA ALA A 13 -24.35 13.70 32.83
C ALA A 13 -24.29 13.92 34.36
N ALA A 14 -23.37 14.77 34.81
CA ALA A 14 -23.39 15.36 36.14
C ALA A 14 -23.08 16.87 36.00
N ALA A 15 -23.82 17.66 36.78
CA ALA A 15 -24.07 19.07 36.58
C ALA A 15 -23.28 19.97 37.56
N LEU A 16 -23.05 21.21 37.11
CA LEU A 16 -22.96 22.48 37.86
C LEU A 16 -21.96 22.62 39.03
N ALA A 17 -20.94 23.45 38.81
CA ALA A 17 -20.57 24.54 39.73
C ALA A 17 -19.86 25.66 38.95
N ALA A 18 -20.49 26.84 38.90
CA ALA A 18 -19.94 28.05 38.33
C ALA A 18 -19.13 28.79 39.40
N THR A 19 -17.84 29.01 39.14
CA THR A 19 -17.03 30.03 39.81
C THR A 19 -16.28 30.80 38.75
N ALA A 20 -16.73 32.03 38.53
CA ALA A 20 -16.08 33.01 37.68
C ALA A 20 -14.87 33.58 38.43
N VAL A 21 -13.67 33.42 37.85
CA VAL A 21 -12.52 34.29 38.15
C VAL A 21 -11.93 34.71 36.81
N LEU A 22 -12.01 36.01 36.51
CA LEU A 22 -11.39 36.62 35.33
C LEU A 22 -9.87 36.59 35.47
N THR A 23 -9.19 35.89 34.56
CA THR A 23 -7.84 36.26 34.11
C THR A 23 -7.77 36.16 32.59
N VAL A 24 -7.62 37.31 31.95
CA VAL A 24 -7.35 37.44 30.51
C VAL A 24 -5.88 37.12 30.29
N THR A 25 -5.56 36.03 29.57
CA THR A 25 -4.35 35.92 28.72
C THR A 25 -4.53 34.85 27.63
N ALA A 26 -4.49 35.31 26.37
CA ALA A 26 -4.20 34.61 25.10
C ALA A 26 -5.11 33.43 24.63
N PRO A 27 -5.36 33.29 23.30
CA PRO A 27 -6.09 32.17 22.74
C PRO A 27 -5.29 30.86 22.89
N SER A 28 -5.78 29.97 23.74
CA SER A 28 -5.31 28.59 23.84
C SER A 28 -5.80 27.81 22.61
N ALA A 29 -4.87 27.49 21.71
CA ALA A 29 -5.07 26.40 20.78
C ALA A 29 -5.25 25.11 21.60
N PHE A 30 -6.45 24.54 21.62
CA PHE A 30 -6.66 23.20 22.18
C PHE A 30 -5.98 22.17 21.26
N ALA A 31 -4.69 21.96 21.52
CA ALA A 31 -4.00 20.77 21.06
C ALA A 31 -4.55 19.60 21.87
N ASP A 32 -5.52 18.90 21.29
CA ASP A 32 -5.99 17.60 21.76
C ASP A 32 -4.76 16.69 21.94
N SER A 33 -4.35 16.52 23.20
CA SER A 33 -3.12 15.85 23.57
C SER A 33 -3.36 14.36 23.56
N THR A 34 -3.50 13.80 22.36
CA THR A 34 -3.26 12.38 22.15
C THR A 34 -1.85 12.06 22.65
N PRO A 35 -1.62 10.96 23.40
CA PRO A 35 -0.27 10.59 23.81
C PRO A 35 0.59 10.45 22.55
N SER A 36 1.52 11.39 22.38
CA SER A 36 2.54 11.34 21.33
C SER A 36 3.24 10.00 21.45
N LYS A 37 3.16 9.17 20.40
CA LYS A 37 3.91 7.91 20.32
C LYS A 37 5.34 8.19 20.75
N ALA A 38 5.80 7.49 21.78
CA ALA A 38 7.17 7.55 22.26
C ALA A 38 8.15 7.55 21.07
N PRO A 39 9.25 8.33 21.13
CA PRO A 39 10.22 8.41 20.06
C PRO A 39 10.60 7.00 19.62
N ARG A 40 10.36 6.68 18.34
CA ARG A 40 10.81 5.43 17.76
C ARG A 40 12.32 5.44 17.90
N THR A 41 12.88 4.50 18.68
CA THR A 41 14.33 4.31 18.84
C THR A 41 14.99 4.51 17.49
N THR A 42 15.93 5.46 17.40
CA THR A 42 16.70 5.72 16.17
C THR A 42 17.31 4.41 15.74
N ALA A 43 16.84 3.85 14.62
CA ALA A 43 17.43 2.65 14.06
C ALA A 43 18.90 2.96 13.76
N GLU A 44 19.81 2.17 14.32
CA GLU A 44 21.23 2.29 14.03
C GLU A 44 21.47 2.21 12.52
N ALA A 45 22.44 2.98 12.04
CA ALA A 45 22.79 2.97 10.63
C ALA A 45 23.22 1.55 10.20
N PRO A 46 22.82 1.10 9.00
CA PRO A 46 23.19 -0.23 8.53
C PRO A 46 24.71 -0.38 8.47
N THR A 47 25.23 -1.42 9.13
CA THR A 47 26.66 -1.73 9.18
C THR A 47 27.16 -2.53 7.96
N THR A 48 26.26 -2.88 7.04
CA THR A 48 26.54 -3.68 5.83
C THR A 48 25.72 -3.16 4.64
N ASP A 49 26.13 -3.53 3.44
CA ASP A 49 25.41 -3.27 2.18
C ASP A 49 24.05 -4.02 2.06
N GLY A 50 23.76 -4.92 3.01
CA GLY A 50 22.54 -5.71 3.03
C GLY A 50 22.52 -6.89 2.05
N ALA A 51 23.64 -7.23 1.40
CA ALA A 51 23.71 -8.27 0.37
C ALA A 51 23.14 -9.62 0.85
N LYS A 52 23.53 -10.07 2.06
CA LYS A 52 22.97 -11.28 2.68
C LYS A 52 21.44 -11.26 2.76
N GLY A 53 20.87 -10.11 3.13
CA GLY A 53 19.42 -9.91 3.23
C GLY A 53 18.73 -9.86 1.87
N VAL A 54 19.41 -9.34 0.85
CA VAL A 54 18.93 -9.37 -0.54
C VAL A 54 18.94 -10.81 -1.05
N CYS A 55 20.06 -11.52 -0.95
CA CYS A 55 20.19 -12.92 -1.40
C CYS A 55 19.18 -13.84 -0.72
N LYS A 56 18.98 -13.69 0.60
CA LYS A 56 17.95 -14.45 1.33
C LYS A 56 16.53 -14.25 0.79
N ARG A 57 16.21 -13.05 0.27
CA ARG A 57 14.86 -12.69 -0.18
C ARG A 57 14.65 -12.88 -1.69
N ALA A 58 15.72 -12.84 -2.48
CA ALA A 58 15.70 -12.92 -3.93
C ALA A 58 14.74 -14.00 -4.50
N PRO A 59 14.78 -15.28 -4.07
CA PRO A 59 13.91 -16.30 -4.63
C PRO A 59 12.42 -16.03 -4.37
N LYS A 60 12.07 -15.53 -3.17
CA LYS A 60 10.69 -15.19 -2.83
C LYS A 60 10.19 -13.99 -3.61
N VAL A 61 11.05 -13.02 -3.89
CA VAL A 61 10.69 -11.85 -4.70
C VAL A 61 10.52 -12.26 -6.17
N ALA A 62 11.40 -13.10 -6.72
CA ALA A 62 11.27 -13.64 -8.07
C ALA A 62 9.91 -14.33 -8.28
N ALA A 63 9.53 -15.25 -7.39
CA ALA A 63 8.23 -15.93 -7.45
C ALA A 63 7.02 -14.98 -7.31
N ARG A 64 7.18 -13.85 -6.60
CA ARG A 64 6.14 -12.81 -6.50
C ARG A 64 6.03 -12.00 -7.80
N LEU A 65 7.14 -11.69 -8.44
CA LEU A 65 7.15 -11.01 -9.73
C LEU A 65 6.51 -11.90 -10.80
N GLU A 66 6.86 -13.18 -10.86
CA GLU A 66 6.26 -14.13 -11.80
C GLU A 66 4.75 -14.23 -11.66
N ARG A 67 4.23 -14.40 -10.44
CA ARG A 67 2.77 -14.39 -10.20
C ARG A 67 2.10 -13.08 -10.59
N SER A 68 2.80 -11.96 -10.39
CA SER A 68 2.27 -10.64 -10.74
C SER A 68 2.23 -10.46 -12.25
N LEU A 69 3.30 -10.79 -12.95
CA LEU A 69 3.37 -10.78 -14.42
C LEU A 69 2.37 -11.75 -15.04
N GLY A 70 2.25 -12.97 -14.51
CA GLY A 70 1.26 -13.95 -14.99
C GLY A 70 -0.18 -13.45 -14.89
N ARG A 71 -0.54 -12.78 -13.79
CA ARG A 71 -1.87 -12.15 -13.65
C ARG A 71 -2.05 -10.97 -14.60
N LEU A 72 -1.05 -10.09 -14.71
CA LEU A 72 -1.12 -8.91 -15.57
C LEU A 72 -1.23 -9.29 -17.06
N ASN A 73 -0.51 -10.32 -17.48
CA ASN A 73 -0.48 -10.85 -18.85
C ASN A 73 -1.58 -11.89 -19.12
N GLY A 74 -2.45 -12.16 -18.15
CA GLY A 74 -3.57 -13.07 -18.32
C GLY A 74 -4.59 -12.57 -19.37
N GLY A 75 -5.47 -13.45 -19.81
CA GLY A 75 -6.52 -13.11 -20.78
C GLY A 75 -7.65 -12.25 -20.21
N VAL A 76 -8.67 -12.00 -21.02
CA VAL A 76 -9.86 -11.18 -20.67
C VAL A 76 -10.64 -11.71 -19.47
N HIS A 77 -10.61 -13.02 -19.22
CA HIS A 77 -11.27 -13.62 -18.05
C HIS A 77 -10.44 -13.52 -16.76
N THR A 78 -9.16 -13.15 -16.85
CA THR A 78 -8.29 -13.03 -15.67
C THR A 78 -8.53 -11.72 -14.95
N VAL A 79 -8.98 -11.79 -13.69
CA VAL A 79 -9.13 -10.58 -12.86
C VAL A 79 -7.77 -9.95 -12.63
N GLY A 80 -7.67 -8.67 -12.97
CA GLY A 80 -6.41 -7.93 -12.81
C GLY A 80 -5.47 -8.01 -14.02
N SER A 81 -5.89 -8.61 -15.14
CA SER A 81 -5.10 -8.56 -16.37
C SER A 81 -5.22 -7.20 -17.08
N VAL A 82 -4.28 -6.95 -17.99
CA VAL A 82 -4.33 -5.83 -18.94
C VAL A 82 -5.46 -6.05 -19.94
N ALA A 83 -5.61 -7.27 -20.45
CA ALA A 83 -6.63 -7.61 -21.45
C ALA A 83 -8.06 -7.35 -20.94
N ARG A 84 -8.39 -7.78 -19.72
CA ARG A 84 -9.69 -7.51 -19.10
C ARG A 84 -9.93 -6.01 -18.89
N LEU A 85 -8.89 -5.26 -18.56
CA LEU A 85 -9.01 -3.83 -18.33
C LEU A 85 -9.23 -3.07 -19.66
N GLN A 86 -8.58 -3.50 -20.74
CA GLN A 86 -8.83 -3.00 -22.08
C GLN A 86 -10.29 -3.23 -22.50
N GLU A 87 -10.82 -4.44 -22.33
CA GLU A 87 -12.22 -4.74 -22.66
C GLU A 87 -13.20 -3.81 -21.90
N ARG A 88 -12.91 -3.50 -20.64
CA ARG A 88 -13.73 -2.55 -19.87
C ARG A 88 -13.63 -1.11 -20.37
N VAL A 89 -12.47 -0.69 -20.88
CA VAL A 89 -12.32 0.60 -21.57
C VAL A 89 -13.19 0.60 -22.82
N ASP A 90 -13.10 -0.45 -23.63
CA ASP A 90 -13.81 -0.56 -24.91
C ASP A 90 -15.33 -0.54 -24.69
N ASN A 91 -15.82 -1.22 -23.65
CA ASN A 91 -17.23 -1.20 -23.26
C ASN A 91 -17.69 0.20 -22.81
N ALA A 92 -16.91 0.86 -21.94
CA ALA A 92 -17.24 2.23 -21.50
C ALA A 92 -17.29 3.21 -22.67
N LYS A 93 -16.35 3.08 -23.61
CA LYS A 93 -16.33 3.87 -24.84
C LYS A 93 -17.55 3.61 -25.72
N LYS A 94 -17.91 2.33 -25.91
CA LYS A 94 -19.09 1.92 -26.69
C LYS A 94 -20.39 2.46 -26.10
N GLU A 95 -20.49 2.53 -24.78
CA GLU A 95 -21.65 3.05 -24.05
C GLU A 95 -21.65 4.59 -23.93
N GLY A 96 -20.60 5.29 -24.38
CA GLY A 96 -20.48 6.74 -24.26
C GLY A 96 -20.20 7.22 -22.83
N HIS A 97 -19.71 6.34 -21.95
CA HIS A 97 -19.40 6.66 -20.55
C HIS A 97 -18.03 7.33 -20.43
N THR A 98 -17.87 8.56 -20.94
CA THR A 98 -16.59 9.25 -21.08
C THR A 98 -15.77 9.34 -19.78
N ALA A 99 -16.40 9.69 -18.65
CA ALA A 99 -15.69 9.79 -17.37
C ALA A 99 -15.14 8.43 -16.89
N VAL A 100 -15.90 7.35 -17.14
CA VAL A 100 -15.49 5.98 -16.81
C VAL A 100 -14.39 5.52 -17.76
N GLU A 101 -14.52 5.80 -19.06
CA GLU A 101 -13.50 5.52 -20.07
C GLU A 101 -12.17 6.17 -19.67
N THR A 102 -12.15 7.46 -19.36
CA THR A 102 -10.93 8.19 -18.96
C THR A 102 -10.27 7.52 -17.75
N TYR A 103 -11.03 7.27 -16.68
CA TYR A 103 -10.49 6.62 -15.48
C TYR A 103 -9.92 5.22 -15.77
N LEU A 104 -10.61 4.43 -16.59
CA LEU A 104 -10.15 3.09 -16.95
C LEU A 104 -8.92 3.13 -17.87
N ASN A 105 -8.84 4.11 -18.77
CA ASN A 105 -7.69 4.35 -19.63
C ASN A 105 -6.45 4.73 -18.83
N ASP A 106 -6.56 5.60 -17.83
CA ASP A 106 -5.44 5.93 -16.94
C ASP A 106 -4.94 4.70 -16.20
N LYS A 107 -5.88 3.90 -15.66
CA LYS A 107 -5.55 2.61 -15.03
C LYS A 107 -4.88 1.64 -16.00
N LEU A 108 -5.33 1.60 -17.25
CA LEU A 108 -4.79 0.73 -18.28
C LEU A 108 -3.36 1.14 -18.63
N THR A 109 -3.12 2.44 -18.81
CA THR A 109 -1.78 3.02 -19.04
C THR A 109 -0.84 2.70 -17.89
N TYR A 110 -1.27 2.93 -16.65
CA TYR A 110 -0.49 2.57 -15.47
C TYR A 110 -0.15 1.07 -15.45
N ARG A 111 -1.13 0.20 -15.72
CA ARG A 111 -0.93 -1.24 -15.68
C ARG A 111 0.02 -1.73 -16.77
N ARG A 112 -0.03 -1.14 -17.97
CA ARG A 112 0.94 -1.39 -19.05
C ARG A 112 2.36 -0.99 -18.64
N GLY A 113 2.53 0.21 -18.08
CA GLY A 113 3.82 0.65 -17.55
C GLY A 113 4.36 -0.23 -16.42
N LEU A 114 3.46 -0.76 -15.58
CA LEU A 114 3.81 -1.72 -14.54
C LEU A 114 4.36 -3.03 -15.13
N VAL A 115 3.80 -3.55 -16.22
CA VAL A 115 4.32 -4.76 -16.88
C VAL A 115 5.79 -4.57 -17.27
N THR A 116 6.11 -3.48 -17.97
CA THR A 116 7.49 -3.16 -18.37
C THR A 116 8.42 -3.06 -17.16
N THR A 117 7.98 -2.37 -16.11
CA THR A 117 8.75 -2.23 -14.86
C THR A 117 9.02 -3.57 -14.18
N LEU A 118 8.02 -4.46 -14.12
CA LEU A 118 8.17 -5.76 -13.48
C LEU A 118 9.02 -6.73 -14.31
N GLN A 119 8.98 -6.64 -15.64
CA GLN A 119 9.87 -7.40 -16.52
C GLN A 119 11.33 -7.00 -16.31
N GLN A 120 11.62 -5.69 -16.22
CA GLN A 120 12.98 -5.23 -15.93
C GLN A 120 13.45 -5.73 -14.56
N ARG A 121 12.61 -5.59 -13.52
CA ARG A 121 12.93 -6.10 -12.18
C ARG A 121 13.14 -7.63 -12.16
N GLN A 122 12.46 -8.37 -13.03
CA GLN A 122 12.68 -9.81 -13.15
C GLN A 122 14.07 -10.11 -13.74
N LYS A 123 14.52 -9.32 -14.73
CA LYS A 123 15.88 -9.41 -15.25
C LYS A 123 16.91 -9.07 -14.15
N ASP A 124 16.73 -7.94 -13.47
CA ASP A 124 17.64 -7.51 -12.41
C ASP A 124 17.74 -8.56 -11.28
N LEU A 125 16.63 -9.22 -10.91
CA LEU A 125 16.65 -10.29 -9.92
C LEU A 125 17.37 -11.55 -10.38
N LYS A 126 17.40 -11.84 -11.68
CA LYS A 126 18.22 -12.94 -12.22
C LYS A 126 19.70 -12.62 -12.07
N ASP A 127 20.09 -11.37 -12.36
CA ASP A 127 21.47 -10.92 -12.20
C ASP A 127 21.89 -10.96 -10.71
N VAL A 128 20.99 -10.55 -9.81
CA VAL A 128 21.19 -10.69 -8.36
C VAL A 128 21.31 -12.16 -7.94
N ALA A 129 20.47 -13.05 -8.46
CA ALA A 129 20.54 -14.48 -8.14
C ALA A 129 21.89 -15.08 -8.54
N THR A 130 22.35 -14.82 -9.77
CA THR A 130 23.68 -15.22 -10.25
C THR A 130 24.79 -14.69 -9.35
N TRP A 131 24.72 -13.41 -8.96
CA TRP A 131 25.70 -12.83 -8.06
C TRP A 131 25.69 -13.51 -6.68
N CYS A 132 24.51 -13.79 -6.12
CA CYS A 132 24.38 -14.44 -4.82
C CYS A 132 25.01 -15.85 -4.81
N GLU A 133 24.83 -16.62 -5.88
CA GLU A 133 25.44 -17.95 -6.04
C GLU A 133 26.97 -17.86 -6.05
N ALA A 134 27.53 -16.89 -6.78
CA ALA A 134 28.98 -16.67 -6.86
C ALA A 134 29.60 -16.12 -5.56
N ASN A 135 28.81 -15.49 -4.69
CA ASN A 135 29.30 -14.73 -3.52
C ASN A 135 28.81 -15.31 -2.19
N ARG A 136 28.71 -16.64 -2.07
CA ARG A 136 28.31 -17.33 -0.83
C ARG A 136 27.03 -16.75 -0.22
N ASN A 137 26.01 -16.48 -1.05
CA ASN A 137 24.75 -15.85 -0.66
C ASN A 137 24.90 -14.49 0.04
N GLY A 138 25.92 -13.71 -0.34
CA GLY A 138 26.19 -12.39 0.22
C GLY A 138 26.80 -12.44 1.62
N THR A 139 27.36 -13.59 2.04
CA THR A 139 28.22 -13.67 3.22
C THR A 139 29.68 -13.60 2.79
N LYS A 140 30.43 -12.66 3.36
CA LYS A 140 31.88 -12.54 3.16
C LYS A 140 32.63 -13.83 3.53
#